data_AF-A0A9E5NDB2-F1
#
_entry.id   AF-A0A9E5NDB2-F1
#
_cell.length_a   1.000
_cell.length_b   1.000
_cell.length_c   1.000
_cell.angle_alpha   90.00
_cell.angle_beta   90.00
_cell.angle_gamma   90.00
#
_symmetry.space_group_name_H-M   'P 1'
#
loop_
_entity.id
_entity.type
_entity.pdbx_description
1 polymer ?
#
loop_
_entity_poly.entity_id
_entity_poly.type
_entity_poly.pdbx_seq_one_letter_code
_entity_poly.pdbx_strand_id
1 'polypeptide(L)'
;KARTLGLDHSIRALVHDVRDPLPFDDNYFAACYSHMLFCMALTTAELQRLSDEIRRVLKPGGLNVYTVRHSGDPDYGKGILRGENVYEVNGFTVHFFSREKIELLA
;
A
#
# COMPACT_ATOMS: atom_id res chain seq x y z
N LYS A 1 -17.45 -3.77 -14.19
CA LYS A 1 -16.65 -2.83 -15.03
C LYS A 1 -15.74 -3.55 -16.01
N ALA A 2 -14.80 -4.42 -15.58
CA ALA A 2 -13.89 -5.13 -16.49
C ALA A 2 -14.60 -5.96 -17.58
N ARG A 3 -15.61 -6.77 -17.23
CA ARG A 3 -16.44 -7.52 -18.20
C ARG A 3 -17.12 -6.61 -19.23
N THR A 4 -17.69 -5.49 -18.79
CA THR A 4 -18.33 -4.50 -19.66
C THR A 4 -17.35 -3.88 -20.67
N LEU A 5 -16.06 -3.82 -20.31
CA LEU A 5 -14.99 -3.30 -21.16
C LEU A 5 -14.24 -4.42 -21.93
N GLY A 6 -14.65 -5.68 -21.80
CA GLY A 6 -13.98 -6.84 -22.42
C GLY A 6 -12.57 -7.14 -21.90
N LEU A 7 -12.22 -6.67 -20.70
CA LEU A 7 -10.88 -6.79 -20.10
C LEU A 7 -10.74 -7.94 -19.10
N ASP A 8 -11.77 -8.76 -18.93
CA ASP A 8 -11.80 -9.84 -17.93
C ASP A 8 -10.76 -10.94 -18.18
N HIS A 9 -10.34 -11.15 -19.43
CA HIS A 9 -9.24 -12.05 -19.77
C HIS A 9 -7.85 -11.51 -19.36
N SER A 10 -7.73 -10.20 -19.14
CA SER A 10 -6.48 -9.52 -18.77
C SER A 10 -6.43 -9.14 -17.27
N ILE A 11 -7.51 -9.36 -16.53
CA ILE A 11 -7.64 -8.96 -15.12
C ILE A 11 -8.10 -10.14 -14.29
N ARG A 12 -7.22 -10.62 -13.41
CA ARG A 12 -7.58 -11.58 -12.35
C ARG A 12 -7.76 -10.82 -11.04
N ALA A 13 -8.99 -10.81 -10.52
CA ALA A 13 -9.27 -10.28 -9.19
C ALA A 13 -9.13 -11.37 -8.13
N LEU A 14 -8.61 -10.99 -6.96
CA LEU A 14 -8.50 -11.85 -5.78
C LEU A 14 -8.92 -11.04 -4.56
N VAL A 15 -9.68 -11.66 -3.66
CA VAL A 15 -9.95 -11.11 -2.32
C VAL A 15 -8.87 -11.63 -1.39
N HIS A 16 -8.08 -10.72 -0.82
CA HIS A 16 -6.98 -11.04 0.07
C HIS A 16 -6.78 -9.93 1.09
N ASP A 17 -6.39 -10.27 2.32
CA ASP A 17 -5.95 -9.30 3.32
C ASP A 17 -4.44 -9.11 3.20
N VAL A 18 -4.01 -7.90 2.85
CA VAL A 18 -2.58 -7.61 2.63
C VAL A 18 -1.74 -7.66 3.91
N ARG A 19 -2.37 -7.82 5.07
CA ARG A 19 -1.67 -8.09 6.35
C ARG A 19 -1.16 -9.53 6.43
N ASP A 20 -1.75 -10.43 5.65
CA ASP A 20 -1.30 -11.81 5.49
C ASP A 20 -0.33 -11.93 4.29
N PRO A 21 0.59 -12.92 4.29
CA PRO A 21 1.50 -13.17 3.17
C PRO A 21 0.77 -13.23 1.83
N LEU A 22 1.35 -12.62 0.81
CA LEU A 22 0.74 -12.57 -0.51
C LEU A 22 0.71 -13.99 -1.11
N PRO A 23 -0.43 -14.46 -1.66
CA PRO A 23 -0.63 -15.85 -2.08
C PRO A 23 -0.03 -16.10 -3.48
N PHE A 24 1.22 -15.69 -3.64
CA PHE A 24 2.03 -15.83 -4.84
C PHE A 24 3.43 -16.31 -4.44
N ASP A 25 4.04 -17.08 -5.33
CA ASP A 25 5.40 -17.55 -5.15
C ASP A 25 6.41 -16.39 -5.18
N ASP A 26 7.63 -16.68 -4.78
CA ASP A 26 8.73 -15.74 -4.89
C ASP A 26 8.99 -15.40 -6.37
N ASN A 27 9.37 -14.16 -6.65
CA ASN A 27 9.69 -13.71 -8.02
C ASN A 27 8.55 -13.92 -9.04
N TYR A 28 7.30 -13.79 -8.61
CA TYR A 28 6.12 -13.98 -9.45
C TYR A 28 5.84 -12.77 -10.37
N PHE A 29 5.89 -11.55 -9.85
CA PHE A 29 5.52 -10.32 -10.57
C PHE A 29 6.73 -9.57 -11.13
N ALA A 30 6.57 -9.00 -12.32
CA ALA A 30 7.55 -8.05 -12.87
C ALA A 30 7.42 -6.65 -12.26
N ALA A 31 6.21 -6.27 -11.82
CA ALA A 31 5.95 -5.01 -11.15
C ALA A 31 4.72 -5.12 -10.23
N CYS A 32 4.73 -4.31 -9.18
CA CYS A 32 3.61 -4.11 -8.26
C CYS A 32 3.23 -2.63 -8.27
N TYR A 33 1.93 -2.35 -8.29
CA TYR A 33 1.38 -1.00 -8.17
C TYR A 33 0.34 -0.96 -7.06
N SER A 34 0.41 0.05 -6.20
CA SER A 34 -0.64 0.29 -5.20
C SER A 34 -0.99 1.77 -5.09
N HIS A 35 -2.29 2.07 -5.18
CA HIS A 35 -2.79 3.43 -5.02
C HIS A 35 -3.39 3.59 -3.63
N MET A 36 -2.76 4.43 -2.79
CA MET A 36 -3.24 4.80 -1.46
C MET A 36 -3.38 3.65 -0.44
N LEU A 37 -2.97 2.43 -0.80
CA LEU A 37 -2.99 1.27 0.08
C LEU A 37 -2.18 1.50 1.36
N PHE A 38 -0.98 2.06 1.21
CA PHE A 38 -0.08 2.35 2.32
C PHE A 38 -0.62 3.45 3.24
N CYS A 39 -1.58 4.26 2.77
CA CYS A 39 -2.25 5.28 3.57
C CYS A 39 -3.39 4.74 4.43
N MET A 40 -3.71 3.45 4.33
CA MET A 40 -4.79 2.83 5.11
C MET A 40 -4.39 2.64 6.58
N ALA A 41 -5.31 2.13 7.39
CA ALA A 41 -5.11 1.85 8.80
C ALA A 41 -4.17 0.64 9.05
N LEU A 42 -2.92 0.77 8.61
CA LEU A 42 -1.83 -0.19 8.82
C LEU A 42 -0.80 0.43 9.76
N THR A 43 -0.34 -0.36 10.72
CA THR A 43 0.81 0.02 11.55
C THR A 43 2.10 0.02 10.72
N THR A 44 3.11 0.73 11.20
CA THR A 44 4.43 0.78 10.55
C THR A 44 5.04 -0.62 10.45
N ALA A 45 4.81 -1.49 11.44
CA ALA A 45 5.26 -2.89 11.40
C ALA A 45 4.52 -3.72 10.34
N GLU A 46 3.21 -3.50 10.14
CA GLU A 46 2.45 -4.14 9.06
C GLU A 46 2.92 -3.64 7.68
N LEU A 47 3.21 -2.35 7.55
CA LEU A 47 3.75 -1.78 6.31
C LEU A 47 5.12 -2.35 5.95
N GLN A 48 6.01 -2.55 6.94
CA GLN A 48 7.29 -3.21 6.71
C GLN A 48 7.10 -4.64 6.21
N ARG A 49 6.26 -5.44 6.87
CA ARG A 49 5.93 -6.80 6.42
C ARG A 49 5.33 -6.82 5.02
N LEU A 50 4.43 -5.90 4.72
CA LEU A 50 3.86 -5.76 3.37
C LEU A 50 4.93 -5.39 2.34
N SER A 51 5.85 -4.48 2.67
CA SER A 51 6.95 -4.14 1.77
C SER A 51 7.88 -5.33 1.52
N ASP A 52 8.19 -6.10 2.57
CA ASP A 52 8.99 -7.31 2.46
C ASP A 52 8.29 -8.39 1.62
N GLU A 53 6.99 -8.57 1.79
CA GLU A 53 6.18 -9.48 0.97
C GLU A 53 6.11 -9.04 -0.50
N ILE A 54 5.98 -7.73 -0.77
CA ILE A 54 6.05 -7.18 -2.14
C ILE A 54 7.43 -7.47 -2.73
N ARG A 55 8.51 -7.26 -1.96
CA ARG A 55 9.88 -7.57 -2.40
C ARG A 55 10.07 -9.06 -2.68
N ARG A 56 9.48 -9.95 -1.87
CA ARG A 56 9.52 -11.41 -2.07
C ARG A 56 8.86 -11.82 -3.39
N VAL A 57 7.66 -11.29 -3.67
CA VAL A 57 6.92 -11.66 -4.91
C VAL A 57 7.42 -10.94 -6.16
N LEU A 58 8.26 -9.90 -6.02
CA LEU A 58 8.87 -9.23 -7.17
C LEU A 58 10.06 -10.02 -7.71
N LYS A 59 10.16 -10.10 -9.04
CA LYS A 59 11.34 -10.61 -9.74
C LYS A 59 12.55 -9.74 -9.46
N PRO A 60 13.80 -10.26 -9.58
CA PRO A 60 14.99 -9.44 -9.48
C PRO A 60 14.95 -8.31 -10.52
N GLY A 61 15.14 -7.06 -10.08
CA GLY A 61 15.00 -5.87 -10.92
C GLY A 61 13.55 -5.43 -11.21
N GLY A 62 12.56 -6.06 -10.57
CA GLY A 62 11.15 -5.66 -10.65
C GLY A 62 10.88 -4.31 -9.97
N LEU A 63 9.77 -3.68 -10.36
CA LEU A 63 9.41 -2.34 -9.87
C LEU A 63 8.28 -2.39 -8.84
N ASN A 64 8.46 -1.73 -7.70
CA ASN A 64 7.36 -1.40 -6.79
C ASN A 64 7.02 0.10 -6.94
N VAL A 65 5.79 0.42 -7.31
CA VAL A 65 5.30 1.80 -7.42
C VAL A 65 4.09 1.97 -6.51
N TYR A 66 4.16 2.88 -5.55
CA TYR A 66 3.05 3.14 -4.64
C TYR A 66 2.87 4.63 -4.40
N THR A 67 1.63 5.03 -4.12
CA THR A 67 1.30 6.42 -3.78
C THR A 67 1.01 6.55 -2.30
N VAL A 68 1.51 7.64 -1.69
CA VAL A 68 1.27 7.98 -0.28
C VAL A 68 0.77 9.42 -0.14
N ARG A 69 0.10 9.71 0.98
CA ARG A 69 -0.10 11.10 1.44
C ARG A 69 1.05 11.49 2.34
N HIS A 70 1.68 12.62 2.05
CA HIS A 70 2.83 13.08 2.80
C HIS A 70 2.45 14.12 3.85
N SER A 71 3.37 14.43 4.76
CA SER A 71 3.16 15.40 5.86
C SER A 71 2.96 16.86 5.42
N GLY A 72 3.13 17.19 4.14
CA GLY A 72 2.84 18.51 3.58
C GLY A 72 1.43 18.62 2.99
N ASP A 73 0.66 17.54 3.08
CA ASP A 73 -0.71 17.52 2.63
C ASP A 73 -1.59 18.45 3.50
N PRO A 74 -2.52 19.25 2.92
CA PRO A 74 -3.40 20.14 3.66
C PRO A 74 -4.18 19.53 4.82
N ASP A 75 -4.45 18.21 4.84
CA ASP A 75 -5.15 17.57 5.97
C ASP A 75 -4.22 16.92 6.99
N TYR A 76 -2.90 16.99 6.80
CA TYR A 76 -1.96 16.53 7.80
C TYR A 76 -2.16 17.31 9.11
N GLY A 77 -2.23 16.59 10.24
CA GLY A 77 -2.47 17.20 11.55
C GLY A 77 -3.94 17.52 11.85
N LYS A 78 -4.87 17.33 10.91
CA LYS A 78 -6.30 17.51 11.15
C LYS A 78 -6.94 16.25 11.70
N GLY A 79 -8.00 16.40 12.49
CA GLY A 79 -8.75 15.28 13.05
C GLY A 79 -8.13 14.66 14.30
N ILE A 80 -8.47 13.41 14.58
CA ILE A 80 -8.05 12.71 15.80
C ILE A 80 -6.79 11.89 15.49
N LEU A 81 -5.69 12.17 16.21
CA LEU A 81 -4.48 11.36 16.11
C LEU A 81 -4.73 9.96 16.71
N ARG A 82 -4.50 8.92 15.90
CA ARG A 82 -4.61 7.50 16.28
C ARG A 82 -3.25 6.81 16.45
N GLY A 83 -2.16 7.58 16.40
CA GLY A 83 -0.78 7.11 16.55
C GLY A 83 -0.04 7.02 15.21
N GLU A 84 1.30 7.02 15.22
CA GLU A 84 2.16 6.85 14.04
C GLU A 84 1.87 7.78 12.82
N ASN A 85 1.38 9.00 13.05
CA ASN A 85 0.88 9.92 12.01
C ASN A 85 -0.34 9.40 11.24
N VAL A 86 -1.14 8.57 11.90
CA VAL A 86 -2.46 8.15 11.45
C VAL A 86 -3.49 9.10 12.04
N TYR A 87 -4.28 9.74 11.19
CA TYR A 87 -5.35 10.66 11.60
C TYR A 87 -6.70 10.15 11.14
N GLU A 88 -7.69 10.27 12.02
CA GLU A 88 -9.09 10.05 11.68
C GLU A 88 -9.74 11.40 11.34
N VAL A 89 -10.12 11.57 10.07
CA VAL A 89 -10.77 12.76 9.54
C VAL A 89 -12.10 12.35 8.92
N ASN A 90 -13.21 12.88 9.44
CA ASN A 90 -14.57 12.60 8.92
C ASN A 90 -14.90 11.10 8.77
N GLY A 91 -14.44 10.26 9.71
CA GLY A 91 -14.65 8.81 9.69
C GLY A 91 -13.68 8.02 8.81
N PHE A 92 -12.71 8.68 8.16
CA PHE A 92 -11.65 8.03 7.39
C PHE A 92 -10.33 8.07 8.14
N THR A 93 -9.66 6.92 8.21
CA THR A 93 -8.31 6.82 8.76
C THR A 93 -7.30 7.01 7.63
N VAL A 94 -6.40 7.97 7.79
CA VAL A 94 -5.35 8.27 6.82
C VAL A 94 -3.99 8.24 7.51
N HIS A 95 -3.11 7.39 7.02
CA HIS A 95 -1.71 7.36 7.39
C HIS A 95 -0.89 8.31 6.53
N PHE A 96 -0.21 9.26 7.17
CA PHE A 96 0.66 10.21 6.48
C PHE A 96 2.13 9.80 6.61
N PHE A 97 2.86 10.06 5.53
CA PHE A 97 4.24 9.63 5.34
C PHE A 97 5.21 10.81 5.41
N SER A 98 6.27 10.62 6.18
CA SER A 98 7.47 11.44 6.09
C SER A 98 8.45 10.82 5.10
N ARG A 99 9.50 11.56 4.74
CA ARG A 99 10.56 11.03 3.88
C ARG A 99 11.28 9.84 4.51
N GLU A 100 11.54 9.91 5.81
CA GLU A 100 12.22 8.87 6.58
C GLU A 100 11.40 7.57 6.59
N LYS A 101 10.06 7.67 6.67
CA LYS A 101 9.19 6.49 6.57
C LYS A 101 9.21 5.87 5.16
N ILE A 102 9.31 6.69 4.12
CA ILE A 102 9.45 6.19 2.74
C ILE A 102 10.75 5.42 2.60
N GLU A 103 11.86 5.95 3.12
CA GLU A 103 13.18 5.30 3.10
C GLU A 103 13.22 4.00 3.90
N LEU A 104 12.51 3.95 5.04
CA LEU A 104 12.38 2.74 5.86
C LEU A 104 11.68 1.58 5.14
N LEU A 105 10.82 1.89 4.17
CA LEU A 105 10.02 0.90 3.42
C LEU A 105 10.61 0.55 2.06
N ALA A 106 11.67 1.24 1.62
CA ALA A 106 12.33 1.02 0.33
C ALA A 106 13.14 -0.29 0.30
#